data_AF-A0A848FZU2-F1
#
_entry.id   AF-A0A848FZU2-F1
#
_cell.length_a   1.000
_cell.length_b   1.000
_cell.length_c   1.000
_cell.angle_alpha   90.00
_cell.angle_beta   90.00
_cell.angle_gamma   90.00
#
_symmetry.space_group_name_H-M   'P 1'
#
loop_
_entity.id
_entity.type
_entity.pdbx_description
1 polymer ?
#
loop_
_entity_poly.entity_id
_entity_poly.type
_entity_poly.pdbx_seq_one_letter_code
_entity_poly.pdbx_strand_id
1 'polypeptide(L)'
;MDRTVIARVAHEINRAYCASLGDASQPAWEDAPEWQKASALVGVDMHLAKPDATPEQSHESWLAQKLAEGWVYGLVKDAEKKEHPCCVPYAELPAEQKAKDYLFRGVVHALKAIEPEKVVVEAPVPLTPPPTAVIAVSAIPAGHVPVQYIGRRPDWSDHLYGTGLYFVADQVRNLPEPVARQFLRHSDLFIEAKVEIAPEEAAQAPAQDDTAQILENAATQQDQQRDERSALQDVLDQVNLMDKDALKSFAFSNYKQNLDKRAAVNDLRDQVRQLINQFGVAGV
;
A
#
# COMPACT_ATOMS: atom_id res chain seq x y z
N MET A 1 3.73 11.38 12.39
CA MET A 1 2.54 10.94 11.65
C MET A 1 1.32 10.94 12.58
N ASP A 2 0.11 11.21 12.09
CA ASP A 2 -1.11 11.13 12.91
C ASP A 2 -1.35 9.71 13.44
N ARG A 3 -1.76 9.57 14.71
CA ARG A 3 -1.94 8.26 15.36
C ARG A 3 -2.99 7.40 14.67
N THR A 4 -4.02 8.01 14.08
CA THR A 4 -5.08 7.30 13.35
C THR A 4 -4.54 6.70 12.05
N VAL A 5 -3.64 7.43 11.39
CA VAL A 5 -2.94 6.92 10.20
C VAL A 5 -2.05 5.74 10.57
N ILE A 6 -1.29 5.85 11.68
CA ILE A 6 -0.46 4.74 12.17
C ILE A 6 -1.32 3.51 12.47
N ALA A 7 -2.45 3.68 13.18
CA ALA A 7 -3.35 2.58 13.54
C ALA A 7 -3.96 1.90 12.31
N ARG A 8 -4.36 2.68 11.30
CA ARG A 8 -4.86 2.19 10.02
C ARG A 8 -3.82 1.31 9.31
N VAL A 9 -2.58 1.78 9.18
CA VAL A 9 -1.52 1.02 8.52
C VAL A 9 -1.22 -0.25 9.30
N ALA A 10 -1.12 -0.18 10.64
CA ALA A 10 -0.84 -1.34 11.47
C ALA A 10 -1.96 -2.41 11.37
N HIS A 11 -3.23 -1.99 11.30
CA HIS A 11 -4.37 -2.88 11.06
C HIS A 11 -4.29 -3.55 9.69
N GLU A 12 -4.05 -2.78 8.62
CA GLU A 12 -3.96 -3.35 7.26
C GLU A 12 -2.81 -4.33 7.11
N ILE A 13 -1.66 -4.08 7.74
CA ILE A 13 -0.54 -5.02 7.76
C ILE A 13 -0.92 -6.32 8.48
N ASN A 14 -1.55 -6.25 9.65
CA ASN A 14 -2.02 -7.45 10.36
C ASN A 14 -3.10 -8.20 9.57
N ARG A 15 -4.00 -7.50 8.90
CA ARG A 15 -5.02 -8.08 8.03
C ARG A 15 -4.38 -8.80 6.84
N ALA A 16 -3.45 -8.16 6.14
CA ALA A 16 -2.73 -8.76 5.01
C ALA A 16 -1.93 -10.00 5.45
N TYR A 17 -1.28 -9.93 6.62
CA TYR A 17 -0.61 -11.07 7.21
C TYR A 17 -1.58 -12.23 7.48
N CYS A 18 -2.74 -11.97 8.08
CA CYS A 18 -3.75 -13.02 8.32
C CYS A 18 -4.27 -13.62 7.00
N ALA A 19 -4.51 -12.80 5.98
CA ALA A 19 -4.92 -13.26 4.66
C ALA A 19 -3.87 -14.19 4.01
N SER A 20 -2.57 -13.93 4.24
CA SER A 20 -1.48 -14.79 3.76
C SER A 20 -1.48 -16.18 4.42
N LEU A 21 -2.06 -16.29 5.62
CA LEU A 21 -2.27 -17.56 6.34
C LEU A 21 -3.61 -18.21 6.01
N GLY A 22 -4.37 -17.66 5.06
CA GLY A 22 -5.70 -18.14 4.67
C GLY A 22 -6.85 -17.62 5.54
N ASP A 23 -6.59 -16.70 6.49
CA ASP A 23 -7.63 -16.06 7.31
C ASP A 23 -8.07 -14.72 6.69
N ALA A 24 -9.20 -14.76 5.98
CA ALA A 24 -9.85 -13.58 5.41
C ALA A 24 -10.98 -13.01 6.30
N SER A 25 -11.07 -13.41 7.57
CA SER A 25 -12.15 -12.99 8.48
C SER A 25 -12.02 -11.55 8.96
N GLN A 26 -10.86 -10.92 8.79
CA GLN A 26 -10.63 -9.54 9.22
C GLN A 26 -11.11 -8.51 8.19
N PRO A 27 -12.04 -7.60 8.55
CA PRO A 27 -12.49 -6.54 7.66
C PRO A 27 -11.39 -5.51 7.41
N ALA A 28 -11.47 -4.83 6.27
CA ALA A 28 -10.63 -3.66 5.98
C ALA A 28 -10.88 -2.56 7.03
N TRP A 29 -9.92 -1.66 7.24
CA TRP A 29 -10.00 -0.60 8.25
C TRP A 29 -11.27 0.26 8.13
N GLU A 30 -11.69 0.57 6.90
CA GLU A 30 -12.88 1.41 6.66
C GLU A 30 -14.16 0.69 7.14
N ASP A 31 -14.23 -0.62 6.93
CA ASP A 31 -15.38 -1.47 7.28
C ASP A 31 -15.28 -2.07 8.71
N ALA A 32 -14.14 -1.92 9.37
CA ALA A 32 -13.93 -2.46 10.71
C ALA A 32 -14.89 -1.80 11.71
N PRO A 33 -15.45 -2.56 12.67
CA PRO A 33 -16.30 -1.97 13.69
C PRO A 33 -15.50 -1.05 14.62
N GLU A 34 -16.16 -0.05 15.21
CA GLU A 34 -15.49 1.00 16.00
C GLU A 34 -14.67 0.44 17.15
N TRP A 35 -15.14 -0.63 17.81
CA TRP A 35 -14.41 -1.28 18.89
C TRP A 35 -13.07 -1.87 18.42
N GLN A 36 -12.98 -2.31 17.16
CA GLN A 36 -11.75 -2.87 16.61
C GLN A 36 -10.76 -1.74 16.25
N LYS A 37 -11.25 -0.63 15.68
CA LYS A 37 -10.44 0.57 15.44
C LYS A 37 -9.91 1.16 16.74
N ALA A 38 -10.77 1.26 17.77
CA ALA A 38 -10.40 1.71 19.10
C ALA A 38 -9.32 0.83 19.74
N SER A 39 -9.43 -0.50 19.61
CA SER A 39 -8.40 -1.43 20.10
C SER A 39 -7.04 -1.22 19.42
N ALA A 40 -7.02 -0.97 18.11
CA ALA A 40 -5.79 -0.64 17.39
C ALA A 40 -5.20 0.70 17.86
N LEU A 41 -6.03 1.73 18.06
CA LEU A 41 -5.58 3.04 18.57
C LEU A 41 -4.93 2.92 19.95
N VAL A 42 -5.49 2.13 20.86
CA VAL A 42 -4.90 1.85 22.19
C VAL A 42 -3.52 1.21 22.05
N GLY A 43 -3.37 0.25 21.14
CA GLY A 43 -2.07 -0.37 20.85
C GLY A 43 -1.04 0.63 20.32
N VAL A 44 -1.45 1.54 19.42
CA VAL A 44 -0.59 2.62 18.92
C VAL A 44 -0.18 3.55 20.07
N ASP A 45 -1.13 4.03 20.85
CA ASP A 45 -0.88 4.92 21.98
C ASP A 45 0.11 4.29 22.98
N MET A 46 -0.01 2.98 23.22
CA MET A 46 0.90 2.22 24.09
C MET A 46 2.35 2.23 23.58
N HIS A 47 2.59 1.92 22.31
CA HIS A 47 3.93 1.93 21.70
C HIS A 47 4.51 3.34 21.54
N LEU A 48 3.66 4.35 21.32
CA LEU A 48 4.09 5.76 21.30
C LEU A 48 4.50 6.24 22.70
N ALA A 49 3.74 5.87 23.73
CA ALA A 49 4.03 6.23 25.12
C ALA A 49 5.20 5.43 25.73
N LYS A 50 5.40 4.19 25.29
CA LYS A 50 6.46 3.28 25.75
C LYS A 50 7.27 2.75 24.55
N PRO A 51 8.24 3.52 24.04
CA PRO A 51 9.04 3.14 22.87
C PRO A 51 9.87 1.86 23.02
N ASP A 52 10.06 1.37 24.24
CA ASP A 52 10.80 0.12 24.52
C ASP A 52 9.86 -1.07 24.77
N ALA A 53 8.54 -0.87 24.64
CA ALA A 53 7.56 -1.93 24.82
C ALA A 53 7.87 -3.13 23.91
N THR A 54 7.87 -4.31 24.51
CA THR A 54 8.09 -5.56 23.78
C THR A 54 6.79 -6.04 23.10
N PRO A 55 6.88 -6.92 22.09
CA PRO A 55 5.70 -7.59 21.55
C PRO A 55 4.86 -8.32 22.62
N GLU A 56 5.53 -8.92 23.60
CA GLU A 56 4.87 -9.55 24.75
C GLU A 56 4.07 -8.55 25.58
N GLN A 57 4.65 -7.40 25.91
CA GLN A 57 3.94 -6.35 26.65
C GLN A 57 2.79 -5.75 25.83
N SER A 58 2.93 -5.69 24.50
CA SER A 58 1.86 -5.29 23.59
C SER A 58 0.67 -6.25 23.68
N HIS A 59 0.94 -7.56 23.63
CA HIS A 59 -0.08 -8.59 23.80
C HIS A 59 -0.71 -8.56 25.20
N GLU A 60 0.09 -8.43 26.26
CA GLU A 60 -0.41 -8.33 27.63
C GLU A 60 -1.35 -7.14 27.81
N SER A 61 -1.02 -5.99 27.21
CA SER A 61 -1.89 -4.81 27.22
C SER A 61 -3.21 -5.08 26.49
N TRP A 62 -3.14 -5.71 25.31
CA TRP A 62 -4.32 -6.10 24.54
C TRP A 62 -5.19 -7.10 25.32
N LEU A 63 -4.56 -8.11 25.94
CA LEU A 63 -5.23 -9.13 26.73
C LEU A 63 -5.92 -8.52 27.94
N ALA A 64 -5.24 -7.64 28.69
CA ALA A 64 -5.81 -6.95 29.84
C ALA A 64 -7.05 -6.12 29.45
N GLN A 65 -6.98 -5.40 28.33
CA GLN A 65 -8.14 -4.68 27.79
C GLN A 65 -9.28 -5.64 27.45
N LYS A 66 -9.00 -6.73 26.74
CA LYS A 66 -10.01 -7.72 26.33
C LYS A 66 -10.68 -8.36 27.54
N LEU A 67 -9.92 -8.75 28.55
CA LEU A 67 -10.47 -9.29 29.80
C LEU A 67 -11.36 -8.27 30.52
N ALA A 68 -10.94 -7.00 30.59
CA ALA A 68 -11.74 -5.93 31.19
C ALA A 68 -13.05 -5.65 30.41
N GLU A 69 -13.04 -5.85 29.09
CA GLU A 69 -14.22 -5.80 28.22
C GLU A 69 -15.10 -7.06 28.33
N GLY A 70 -14.68 -8.06 29.11
CA GLY A 70 -15.40 -9.32 29.33
C GLY A 70 -15.15 -10.39 28.28
N TRP A 71 -14.05 -10.29 27.52
CA TRP A 71 -13.64 -11.35 26.61
C TRP A 71 -13.01 -12.51 27.37
N VAL A 72 -13.23 -13.73 26.87
CA VAL A 72 -12.69 -14.97 27.42
C VAL A 72 -12.04 -15.81 26.33
N TYR A 73 -11.26 -16.80 26.73
CA TYR A 73 -10.74 -17.79 25.80
C TYR A 73 -11.86 -18.59 25.14
N GLY A 74 -11.75 -18.79 23.82
CA GLY A 74 -12.57 -19.72 23.06
C GLY A 74 -11.85 -20.16 21.79
N LEU A 75 -12.23 -21.31 21.22
CA LEU A 75 -11.52 -21.92 20.09
C LEU A 75 -11.59 -21.09 18.80
N VAL A 76 -12.65 -20.30 18.65
CA VAL A 76 -12.92 -19.46 17.50
C VAL A 76 -13.30 -18.08 18.00
N LYS A 77 -12.98 -17.03 17.25
CA LYS A 77 -13.39 -15.67 17.58
C LYS A 77 -14.90 -15.53 17.40
N ASP A 78 -15.61 -15.19 18.47
CA ASP A 78 -17.04 -14.92 18.49
C ASP A 78 -17.28 -13.59 19.22
N ALA A 79 -17.69 -12.56 18.46
CA ALA A 79 -17.87 -11.22 19.01
C ALA A 79 -19.13 -11.09 19.87
N GLU A 80 -20.15 -11.93 19.65
CA GLU A 80 -21.39 -11.92 20.44
C GLU A 80 -21.15 -12.55 21.81
N LYS A 81 -20.43 -13.68 21.84
CA LYS A 81 -20.03 -14.36 23.09
C LYS A 81 -18.80 -13.77 23.76
N LYS A 82 -18.10 -12.85 23.08
CA LYS A 82 -16.81 -12.30 23.48
C LYS A 82 -15.76 -13.39 23.71
N GLU A 83 -15.65 -14.32 22.77
CA GLU A 83 -14.62 -15.37 22.80
C GLU A 83 -13.51 -15.04 21.81
N HIS A 84 -12.24 -15.27 22.19
CA HIS A 84 -11.12 -15.10 21.28
C HIS A 84 -10.01 -16.15 21.55
N PRO A 85 -9.46 -16.80 20.50
CA PRO A 85 -8.43 -17.85 20.67
C PRO A 85 -7.12 -17.33 21.26
N CYS A 86 -6.84 -16.03 21.07
CA CYS A 86 -5.66 -15.37 21.64
C CYS A 86 -5.85 -14.87 23.09
N CYS A 87 -6.99 -15.10 23.75
CA CYS A 87 -7.17 -14.75 25.16
C CYS A 87 -6.43 -15.71 26.11
N VAL A 88 -5.11 -15.85 25.89
CA VAL A 88 -4.16 -16.70 26.62
C VAL A 88 -2.86 -15.93 26.89
N PRO A 89 -2.01 -16.36 27.84
CA PRO A 89 -0.69 -15.77 28.06
C PRO A 89 0.17 -15.75 26.80
N TYR A 90 1.04 -14.74 26.64
CA TYR A 90 1.88 -14.59 25.45
C TYR A 90 2.73 -15.83 25.15
N ALA A 91 3.26 -16.49 26.19
CA ALA A 91 4.04 -17.72 26.06
C ALA A 91 3.29 -18.83 25.30
N GLU A 92 1.97 -18.92 25.50
CA GLU A 92 1.08 -19.94 24.93
C GLU A 92 0.57 -19.61 23.53
N LEU A 93 0.84 -18.40 23.02
CA LEU A 93 0.46 -18.04 21.65
C LEU A 93 1.27 -18.84 20.62
N PRO A 94 0.61 -19.29 19.53
CA PRO A 94 1.28 -19.77 18.33
C PRO A 94 2.23 -18.71 17.75
N ALA A 95 3.26 -19.14 17.03
CA ALA A 95 4.25 -18.24 16.44
C ALA A 95 3.60 -17.23 15.48
N GLU A 96 2.56 -17.66 14.77
CA GLU A 96 1.79 -16.85 13.83
C GLU A 96 1.02 -15.74 14.55
N GLN A 97 0.51 -15.99 15.75
CA GLN A 97 -0.17 -14.96 16.53
C GLN A 97 0.83 -13.98 17.14
N LYS A 98 1.98 -14.46 17.63
CA LYS A 98 3.08 -13.60 18.10
C LYS A 98 3.60 -12.67 17.00
N ALA A 99 3.67 -13.16 15.76
CA ALA A 99 4.13 -12.37 14.61
C ALA A 99 3.32 -11.08 14.42
N LYS A 100 2.02 -11.09 14.74
CA LYS A 100 1.17 -9.89 14.66
C LYS A 100 1.62 -8.79 15.63
N ASP A 101 2.07 -9.13 16.83
CA ASP A 101 2.60 -8.16 17.79
C ASP A 101 3.93 -7.55 17.31
N TYR A 102 4.80 -8.37 16.70
CA TYR A 102 6.04 -7.89 16.07
C TYR A 102 5.77 -6.94 14.90
N LEU A 103 4.84 -7.31 14.01
CA LEU A 103 4.47 -6.50 12.85
C LEU A 103 3.84 -5.18 13.29
N PHE A 104 2.86 -5.24 14.21
CA PHE A 104 2.19 -4.06 14.74
C PHE A 104 3.20 -3.08 15.36
N ARG A 105 4.08 -3.57 16.24
CA ARG A 105 5.16 -2.77 16.82
C ARG A 105 6.07 -2.20 15.74
N GLY A 106 6.51 -3.01 14.78
CA GLY A 106 7.39 -2.57 13.68
C GLY A 106 6.81 -1.38 12.92
N VAL A 107 5.52 -1.46 12.57
CA VAL A 107 4.81 -0.38 11.87
C VAL A 107 4.75 0.90 12.70
N VAL A 108 4.33 0.81 13.96
CA VAL A 108 4.23 2.00 14.83
C VAL A 108 5.58 2.70 14.95
N HIS A 109 6.65 1.94 15.15
CA HIS A 109 7.98 2.50 15.36
C HIS A 109 8.61 3.03 14.07
N ALA A 110 8.29 2.45 12.92
CA ALA A 110 8.71 2.98 11.62
C ALA A 110 8.00 4.31 11.30
N LEU A 111 6.70 4.40 11.57
CA LEU A 111 5.90 5.57 11.20
C LEU A 111 5.96 6.71 12.22
N LYS A 112 6.34 6.48 13.48
CA LYS A 112 6.43 7.55 14.49
C LYS A 112 7.45 8.63 14.12
N ALA A 113 8.55 8.24 13.46
CA ALA A 113 9.67 9.12 13.10
C ALA A 113 9.41 9.92 11.81
N ILE A 114 8.34 9.60 11.10
CA ILE A 114 7.92 10.34 9.91
C ILE A 114 7.15 11.56 10.39
N GLU A 115 7.82 12.70 10.44
CA GLU A 115 7.16 14.01 10.60
C GLU A 115 6.16 14.17 9.44
N PRO A 116 4.89 14.52 9.71
CA PRO A 116 4.05 15.01 8.64
C PRO A 116 4.71 16.28 8.09
N GLU A 117 4.85 16.38 6.78
CA GLU A 117 5.30 17.62 6.14
C GLU A 117 4.42 18.75 6.65
N LYS A 118 5.01 19.72 7.37
CA LYS A 118 4.27 20.84 7.94
C LYS A 118 3.77 21.70 6.80
N VAL A 119 2.51 21.54 6.44
CA VAL A 119 1.77 22.55 5.70
C VAL A 119 1.69 23.77 6.63
N VAL A 120 2.49 24.79 6.32
CA VAL A 120 2.41 26.10 6.99
C VAL A 120 1.10 26.73 6.52
N VAL A 121 0.05 26.61 7.33
CA VAL A 121 -1.20 27.33 7.10
C VAL A 121 -1.00 28.74 7.68
N GLU A 122 -0.77 29.73 6.83
CA GLU A 122 -0.87 31.14 7.24
C GLU A 122 -2.31 31.44 7.69
N ALA A 123 -2.44 32.16 8.81
CA ALA A 123 -3.71 32.47 9.46
C ALA A 123 -4.68 33.25 8.54
N PRO A 124 -6.01 33.12 8.73
CA PRO A 124 -6.99 33.67 7.81
C PRO A 124 -7.00 35.20 7.88
N VAL A 125 -6.59 35.83 6.78
CA VAL A 125 -6.77 37.28 6.56
C VAL A 125 -8.29 37.55 6.47
N PRO A 126 -8.82 38.62 7.09
CA PRO A 126 -10.25 38.93 7.04
C PRO A 126 -10.75 39.01 5.60
N LEU A 127 -11.93 38.43 5.34
CA LEU A 127 -12.61 38.42 4.05
C LEU A 127 -12.90 39.84 3.54
N THR A 128 -11.93 40.43 2.85
CA THR A 128 -12.22 41.22 1.66
C THR A 128 -12.43 40.25 0.50
N PRO A 129 -13.42 40.46 -0.38
CA PRO A 129 -13.66 39.55 -1.50
C PRO A 129 -12.36 39.43 -2.29
N PRO A 130 -11.88 38.21 -2.60
CA PRO A 130 -10.62 38.06 -3.31
C PRO A 130 -10.78 38.68 -4.69
N PRO A 131 -9.77 39.43 -5.20
CA PRO A 131 -9.70 39.64 -6.63
C PRO A 131 -9.58 38.26 -7.28
N THR A 132 -10.39 38.01 -8.29
CA THR A 132 -10.36 36.80 -9.11
C THR A 132 -8.92 36.51 -9.52
N ALA A 133 -8.31 35.49 -8.91
CA ALA A 133 -6.95 35.10 -9.22
C ALA A 133 -6.94 34.45 -10.61
N VAL A 134 -6.35 35.15 -11.57
CA VAL A 134 -6.11 34.64 -12.93
C VAL A 134 -4.73 34.00 -12.92
N ILE A 135 -4.66 32.69 -13.15
CA ILE A 135 -3.40 31.91 -13.12
C ILE A 135 -2.76 31.94 -14.52
N ALA A 136 -1.47 32.27 -14.57
CA ALA A 136 -0.67 32.25 -15.79
C ALA A 136 -0.47 30.80 -16.31
N VAL A 137 -0.73 30.59 -17.60
CA VAL A 137 -0.72 29.26 -18.24
C VAL A 137 0.58 29.05 -19.02
N SER A 138 1.32 28.00 -18.66
CA SER A 138 2.22 27.30 -19.58
C SER A 138 1.38 26.74 -20.74
N ALA A 139 1.65 27.13 -21.98
CA ALA A 139 0.82 26.80 -23.16
C ALA A 139 0.28 25.36 -23.14
N ILE A 140 -1.06 25.20 -23.16
CA ILE A 140 -1.71 23.88 -23.18
C ILE A 140 -1.25 23.14 -24.44
N PRO A 141 -0.57 21.98 -24.33
CA PRO A 141 -0.17 21.21 -25.48
C PRO A 141 -1.40 20.73 -26.26
N ALA A 142 -1.31 20.69 -27.60
CA ALA A 142 -2.40 20.23 -28.43
C ALA A 142 -2.87 18.81 -28.01
N GLY A 143 -4.19 18.63 -27.85
CA GLY A 143 -4.79 17.37 -27.40
C GLY A 143 -4.75 17.11 -25.89
N HIS A 144 -4.38 18.11 -25.08
CA HIS A 144 -4.44 18.04 -23.62
C HIS A 144 -5.60 18.87 -23.07
N VAL A 145 -6.15 18.43 -21.95
CA VAL A 145 -7.25 19.08 -21.22
C VAL A 145 -6.73 19.46 -19.84
N PRO A 146 -6.91 20.72 -19.40
CA PRO A 146 -6.50 21.14 -18.07
C PRO A 146 -7.48 20.58 -17.03
N VAL A 147 -6.99 19.66 -16.20
CA VAL A 147 -7.76 19.03 -15.13
C VAL A 147 -7.30 19.58 -13.78
N GLN A 148 -8.21 20.17 -13.03
CA GLN A 148 -8.00 20.66 -11.67
C GLN A 148 -8.46 19.65 -10.64
N TYR A 149 -7.65 19.43 -9.60
CA TYR A 149 -8.05 18.67 -8.43
C TYR A 149 -8.77 19.56 -7.41
N ILE A 150 -10.01 19.18 -7.07
CA ILE A 150 -10.89 19.89 -6.12
C ILE A 150 -11.25 19.03 -4.90
N GLY A 151 -10.54 17.92 -4.71
CA GLY A 151 -10.79 17.03 -3.59
C GLY A 151 -10.43 17.66 -2.24
N ARG A 152 -11.00 17.12 -1.18
CA ARG A 152 -10.81 17.64 0.20
C ARG A 152 -9.44 17.32 0.81
N ARG A 153 -8.65 16.45 0.16
CA ARG A 153 -7.33 16.04 0.65
C ARG A 153 -6.26 16.97 0.09
N PRO A 154 -5.14 17.20 0.81
CA PRO A 154 -4.06 18.05 0.33
C PRO A 154 -3.37 17.46 -0.90
N ASP A 155 -3.42 16.14 -1.05
CA ASP A 155 -2.85 15.39 -2.16
C ASP A 155 -3.72 14.17 -2.52
N TRP A 156 -3.59 13.72 -3.75
CA TRP A 156 -4.27 12.55 -4.28
C TRP A 156 -3.35 11.85 -5.28
N SER A 157 -3.29 10.52 -5.25
CA SER A 157 -2.49 9.71 -6.18
C SER A 157 -3.34 8.68 -6.89
N ASP A 158 -3.13 8.53 -8.19
CA ASP A 158 -3.88 7.63 -9.05
C ASP A 158 -3.46 6.18 -8.84
N HIS A 159 -4.36 5.44 -8.21
CA HIS A 159 -4.30 3.98 -8.10
C HIS A 159 -5.43 3.31 -8.90
N LEU A 160 -6.35 4.09 -9.48
CA LEU A 160 -7.56 3.59 -10.13
C LEU A 160 -7.31 3.29 -11.61
N TYR A 161 -6.56 4.16 -12.28
CA TYR A 161 -6.26 4.05 -13.70
C TYR A 161 -4.82 3.60 -13.96
N GLY A 162 -4.00 3.48 -12.91
CA GLY A 162 -2.61 3.01 -13.01
C GLY A 162 -1.71 3.97 -13.79
N THR A 163 -2.08 5.24 -13.86
CA THR A 163 -1.29 6.28 -14.55
C THR A 163 -0.10 6.75 -13.73
N GLY A 164 -0.09 6.48 -12.41
CA GLY A 164 0.93 6.96 -11.48
C GLY A 164 0.88 8.47 -11.25
N LEU A 165 -0.12 9.17 -11.81
CA LEU A 165 -0.30 10.60 -11.63
C LEU A 165 -0.65 10.91 -10.18
N TYR A 166 -0.17 12.03 -9.68
CA TYR A 166 -0.61 12.60 -8.41
C TYR A 166 -1.09 14.03 -8.63
N PHE A 167 -1.85 14.57 -7.69
CA PHE A 167 -2.37 15.93 -7.69
C PHE A 167 -2.20 16.49 -6.28
N VAL A 168 -1.80 17.75 -6.19
CA VAL A 168 -1.86 18.54 -4.95
C VAL A 168 -3.13 19.40 -5.00
N ALA A 169 -3.66 19.80 -3.84
CA ALA A 169 -4.84 20.66 -3.74
C ALA A 169 -4.74 21.88 -4.67
N ASP A 170 -5.82 22.14 -5.41
CA ASP A 170 -5.95 23.21 -6.41
C ASP A 170 -4.97 23.16 -7.59
N GLN A 171 -4.16 22.10 -7.71
CA GLN A 171 -3.26 21.91 -8.83
C GLN A 171 -4.04 21.62 -10.11
N VAL A 172 -3.64 22.29 -11.19
CA VAL A 172 -4.10 22.03 -12.55
C VAL A 172 -2.99 21.28 -13.29
N ARG A 173 -3.33 20.14 -13.91
CA ARG A 173 -2.43 19.41 -14.82
C ARG A 173 -3.02 19.35 -16.21
N ASN A 174 -2.18 19.51 -17.23
CA ASN A 174 -2.61 19.29 -18.61
C ASN A 174 -2.49 17.80 -18.90
N LEU A 175 -3.63 17.10 -18.94
CA LEU A 175 -3.66 15.66 -19.18
C LEU A 175 -4.00 15.39 -20.65
N PRO A 176 -3.42 14.36 -21.30
CA PRO A 176 -3.89 13.91 -22.59
C PRO A 176 -5.39 13.62 -22.56
N GLU A 177 -6.13 13.98 -23.62
CA GLU A 177 -7.60 13.86 -23.67
C GLU A 177 -8.16 12.48 -23.24
N PRO A 178 -7.54 11.33 -23.57
CA PRO A 178 -8.01 10.03 -23.08
C PRO A 178 -7.89 9.86 -21.56
N VAL A 179 -6.81 10.38 -20.97
CA VAL A 179 -6.53 10.33 -19.54
C VAL A 179 -7.43 11.33 -18.81
N ALA A 180 -7.55 12.56 -19.32
CA ALA A 180 -8.46 13.56 -18.79
C ALA A 180 -9.90 13.04 -18.66
N ARG A 181 -10.40 12.33 -19.69
CA ARG A 181 -11.73 11.71 -19.68
C ARG A 181 -11.92 10.63 -18.62
N GLN A 182 -10.87 10.01 -18.09
CA GLN A 182 -10.97 9.07 -16.97
C GLN A 182 -11.15 9.83 -15.66
N PHE A 183 -10.31 10.83 -15.41
CA PHE A 183 -10.30 11.62 -14.19
C PHE A 183 -11.56 12.48 -14.04
N LEU A 184 -12.02 13.10 -15.12
CA LEU A 184 -13.23 13.94 -15.14
C LEU A 184 -14.54 13.14 -14.93
N ARG A 185 -14.50 11.80 -14.87
CA ARG A 185 -15.66 10.99 -14.42
C ARG A 185 -15.94 11.17 -12.93
N HIS A 186 -14.94 11.57 -12.17
CA HIS A 186 -15.01 11.81 -10.74
C HIS A 186 -15.16 13.30 -10.48
N SER A 187 -16.35 13.83 -10.79
CA SER A 187 -16.66 15.26 -10.63
C SER A 187 -16.65 15.77 -9.19
N ASP A 188 -16.59 14.84 -8.22
CA ASP A 188 -16.38 15.10 -6.80
C ASP A 188 -14.91 15.36 -6.44
N LEU A 189 -13.97 14.99 -7.33
CA LEU A 189 -12.54 15.12 -7.14
C LEU A 189 -11.86 15.99 -8.21
N PHE A 190 -12.40 16.03 -9.44
CA PHE A 190 -11.77 16.68 -10.58
C PHE A 190 -12.76 17.48 -11.42
N ILE A 191 -12.31 18.64 -11.91
CA ILE A 191 -13.04 19.48 -12.86
C ILE A 191 -12.14 19.97 -13.98
N GLU A 192 -12.72 20.33 -15.12
CA GLU A 192 -12.00 21.01 -16.20
C GLU A 192 -11.81 22.49 -15.84
N ALA A 193 -10.56 22.97 -15.87
CA ALA A 193 -10.24 24.35 -15.51
C ALA A 193 -10.61 25.33 -16.65
N LYS A 194 -11.29 26.43 -16.32
CA LYS A 194 -11.61 27.50 -17.30
C LYS A 194 -10.42 28.45 -17.44
N VAL A 195 -9.92 28.61 -18.67
CA VAL A 195 -8.79 29.51 -18.97
C VAL A 195 -9.31 30.85 -19.51
N GLU A 196 -9.13 31.94 -18.76
CA GLU A 196 -9.34 33.31 -19.25
C GLU A 196 -7.98 34.01 -19.46
N ILE A 197 -7.81 34.67 -20.62
CA ILE A 197 -6.55 35.29 -21.05
C ILE A 197 -6.53 36.75 -20.58
N ALA A 198 -5.58 37.13 -19.71
CA ALA A 198 -5.34 38.50 -19.27
C ALA A 198 -3.84 38.87 -19.31
N PRO A 199 -3.47 40.16 -19.47
CA PRO A 199 -2.11 40.58 -19.80
C PRO A 199 -1.13 40.43 -18.64
N GLU A 200 0.13 40.17 -19.00
CA GLU A 200 1.27 39.94 -18.13
C GLU A 200 1.52 41.09 -17.14
N GLU A 201 1.31 40.85 -15.85
CA GLU A 201 2.19 41.38 -14.81
C GLU A 201 2.01 40.62 -13.49
N ALA A 202 3.15 40.18 -12.93
CA ALA A 202 3.33 39.44 -11.67
C ALA A 202 2.93 37.95 -11.64
N ALA A 203 3.76 37.08 -12.22
CA ALA A 203 3.69 35.63 -11.99
C ALA A 203 4.92 35.12 -11.22
N GLN A 204 4.70 34.49 -10.07
CA GLN A 204 5.64 33.54 -9.49
C GLN A 204 5.76 32.34 -10.45
N ALA A 205 6.97 31.80 -10.63
CA ALA A 205 7.25 30.77 -11.62
C ALA A 205 6.32 29.55 -11.45
N PRO A 206 5.60 29.11 -12.50
CA PRO A 206 4.74 27.93 -12.42
C PRO A 206 5.56 26.67 -12.14
N ALA A 207 5.02 25.77 -11.31
CA ALA A 207 5.55 24.42 -11.17
C ALA A 207 5.61 23.75 -12.55
N GLN A 208 6.74 23.13 -12.87
CA GLN A 208 6.99 22.49 -14.16
C GLN A 208 6.01 21.30 -14.34
N ASP A 209 5.26 21.27 -15.44
CA ASP A 209 4.27 20.21 -15.76
C ASP A 209 4.99 18.91 -16.15
N ASP A 210 5.22 18.03 -15.17
CA ASP A 210 5.92 16.74 -15.29
C ASP A 210 4.98 15.57 -15.68
N THR A 211 3.73 15.87 -16.06
CA THR A 211 2.69 14.87 -16.39
C THR A 211 3.17 13.87 -17.44
N ALA A 212 3.82 14.33 -18.51
CA ALA A 212 4.32 13.46 -19.58
C ALA A 212 5.37 12.47 -19.09
N GLN A 213 6.29 12.93 -18.23
CA GLN A 213 7.36 12.10 -17.67
C GLN A 213 6.82 11.02 -16.74
N ILE A 214 5.80 11.35 -15.93
CA ILE A 214 5.17 10.38 -15.02
C ILE A 214 4.46 9.28 -15.82
N LEU A 215 3.70 9.66 -16.86
CA LEU A 215 3.00 8.69 -17.72
C LEU A 215 3.98 7.77 -18.48
N GLU A 216 5.09 8.32 -18.98
CA GLU A 216 6.13 7.54 -19.68
C GLU A 216 6.85 6.57 -18.74
N ASN A 217 7.18 7.01 -17.52
CA ASN A 217 7.77 6.15 -16.49
C ASN A 217 6.81 5.01 -16.09
N ALA A 218 5.53 5.31 -15.92
CA ALA A 218 4.51 4.30 -15.59
C ALA A 218 4.36 3.27 -16.72
N ALA A 219 4.33 3.70 -17.99
CA ALA A 219 4.29 2.81 -19.14
C ALA A 219 5.53 1.91 -19.20
N THR A 220 6.72 2.49 -19.01
CA THR A 220 7.99 1.74 -19.01
C THR A 220 8.01 0.67 -17.92
N GLN A 221 7.58 0.99 -16.70
CA GLN A 221 7.50 0.02 -15.61
C GLN A 221 6.49 -1.10 -15.89
N GLN A 222 5.34 -0.77 -16.48
CA GLN A 222 4.34 -1.77 -16.86
C GLN A 222 4.84 -2.71 -17.95
N ASP A 223 5.55 -2.19 -18.94
CA ASP A 223 6.17 -3.00 -20.00
C ASP A 223 7.26 -3.90 -19.42
N GLN A 224 8.13 -3.39 -18.54
CA GLN A 224 9.14 -4.21 -17.84
C GLN A 224 8.51 -5.34 -17.02
N GLN A 225 7.48 -5.04 -16.22
CA GLN A 225 6.78 -6.06 -15.44
C GLN A 225 6.08 -7.11 -16.32
N ARG A 226 5.53 -6.69 -17.47
CA ARG A 226 4.92 -7.61 -18.44
C ARG A 226 5.97 -8.53 -19.04
N ASP A 227 7.13 -7.99 -19.42
CA ASP A 227 8.23 -8.73 -20.01
C ASP A 227 8.84 -9.70 -19.00
N GLU A 228 9.07 -9.27 -17.75
CA GLU A 228 9.51 -10.14 -16.65
C GLU A 228 8.52 -11.27 -16.37
N ARG A 229 7.22 -10.97 -16.34
CA ARG A 229 6.17 -11.98 -16.14
C ARG A 229 6.10 -12.97 -17.30
N SER A 230 6.27 -12.49 -18.53
CA SER A 230 6.33 -13.35 -19.72
C SER A 230 7.55 -14.28 -19.65
N ALA A 231 8.72 -13.73 -19.33
CA ALA A 231 9.96 -14.50 -19.22
C ALA A 231 9.87 -15.56 -18.11
N LEU A 232 9.28 -15.21 -16.96
CA LEU A 232 9.03 -16.17 -15.88
C LEU A 232 8.13 -17.32 -16.35
N GLN A 233 7.06 -17.00 -17.07
CA GLN A 233 6.13 -18.00 -17.60
C GLN A 233 6.81 -18.94 -18.60
N ASP A 234 7.62 -18.42 -19.51
CA ASP A 234 8.37 -19.22 -20.49
C ASP A 234 9.31 -20.23 -19.81
N VAL A 235 9.98 -19.81 -18.72
CA VAL A 235 10.86 -20.69 -17.95
C VAL A 235 10.07 -21.78 -17.22
N LEU A 236 8.90 -21.46 -16.66
CA LEU A 236 8.03 -22.44 -16.03
C LEU A 236 7.52 -23.47 -17.04
N ASP A 237 7.17 -23.04 -18.25
CA ASP A 237 6.74 -23.94 -19.31
C ASP A 237 7.89 -24.82 -19.82
N GLN A 238 9.11 -24.29 -19.89
CA GLN A 238 10.31 -25.08 -20.18
C GLN A 238 10.51 -26.18 -19.11
N VAL A 239 10.43 -25.85 -17.83
CA VAL A 239 10.58 -26.80 -16.70
C VAL A 239 9.52 -27.91 -16.77
N ASN A 240 8.30 -27.59 -17.21
CA ASN A 240 7.23 -28.58 -17.36
C ASN A 240 7.54 -29.65 -18.40
N LEU A 241 8.34 -29.31 -19.41
CA LEU A 241 8.74 -30.22 -20.49
C LEU A 241 10.05 -30.97 -20.19
N MET A 242 10.83 -30.53 -19.19
CA MET A 242 12.10 -31.16 -18.83
C MET A 242 11.91 -32.60 -18.29
N ASP A 243 12.89 -33.45 -18.60
CA ASP A 243 13.06 -34.76 -17.99
C ASP A 243 13.86 -34.69 -16.67
N LYS A 244 14.03 -35.82 -15.99
CA LYS A 244 14.70 -35.85 -14.68
C LYS A 244 16.16 -35.40 -14.72
N ASP A 245 16.88 -35.67 -15.80
CA ASP A 245 18.30 -35.31 -15.93
C ASP A 245 18.46 -33.81 -16.25
N ALA A 246 17.58 -33.29 -17.10
CA ALA A 246 17.47 -31.86 -17.38
C ALA A 246 17.08 -31.06 -16.14
N LEU A 247 16.09 -31.51 -15.36
CA LEU A 247 15.65 -30.84 -14.12
C LEU A 247 16.78 -30.76 -13.09
N LYS A 248 17.54 -31.84 -12.92
CA LYS A 248 18.67 -31.87 -12.00
C LYS A 248 19.80 -30.94 -12.45
N SER A 249 20.11 -30.95 -13.75
CA SER A 249 21.12 -30.06 -14.34
C SER A 249 20.70 -28.60 -14.24
N PHE A 250 19.42 -28.30 -14.45
CA PHE A 250 18.84 -26.97 -14.29
C PHE A 250 18.94 -26.50 -12.84
N ALA A 251 18.48 -27.31 -11.87
CA ALA A 251 18.54 -26.97 -10.45
C ALA A 251 19.97 -26.73 -9.96
N PHE A 252 20.93 -27.55 -10.41
CA PHE A 252 22.32 -27.40 -10.03
C PHE A 252 23.00 -26.21 -10.72
N SER A 253 22.73 -25.98 -12.00
CA SER A 253 23.37 -24.88 -12.73
C SER A 253 22.91 -23.52 -12.22
N ASN A 254 21.60 -23.36 -12.07
CA ASN A 254 20.93 -22.12 -11.72
C ASN A 254 20.90 -21.83 -10.21
N TYR A 255 20.69 -22.86 -9.38
CA TYR A 255 20.48 -22.68 -7.93
C TYR A 255 21.51 -23.43 -7.06
N LYS A 256 22.47 -24.14 -7.67
CA LYS A 256 23.45 -24.99 -6.97
C LYS A 256 22.79 -26.06 -6.07
N GLN A 257 21.56 -26.45 -6.40
CA GLN A 257 20.80 -27.46 -5.67
C GLN A 257 20.92 -28.84 -6.31
N ASN A 258 21.12 -29.86 -5.48
CA ASN A 258 21.19 -31.26 -5.91
C ASN A 258 19.84 -31.94 -5.70
N LEU A 259 19.19 -32.35 -6.79
CA LEU A 259 17.94 -33.10 -6.73
C LEU A 259 18.18 -34.61 -6.70
N ASP A 260 17.32 -35.34 -5.97
CA ASP A 260 17.32 -36.80 -5.94
C ASP A 260 16.61 -37.39 -7.16
N LYS A 261 17.38 -38.01 -8.06
CA LYS A 261 16.88 -38.62 -9.31
C LYS A 261 15.89 -39.78 -9.06
N ARG A 262 15.85 -40.34 -7.84
CA ARG A 262 14.90 -41.39 -7.46
C ARG A 262 13.46 -40.88 -7.34
N ALA A 263 13.27 -39.59 -7.09
CA ALA A 263 11.95 -38.96 -6.99
C ALA A 263 11.18 -38.99 -8.33
N ALA A 264 9.85 -38.83 -8.29
CA ALA A 264 9.05 -38.77 -9.51
C ALA A 264 9.36 -37.49 -10.30
N VAL A 265 9.16 -37.51 -11.62
CA VAL A 265 9.47 -36.34 -12.47
C VAL A 265 8.62 -35.12 -12.09
N ASN A 266 7.38 -35.34 -11.66
CA ASN A 266 6.51 -34.24 -11.21
C ASN A 266 7.00 -33.64 -9.89
N ASP A 267 7.42 -34.46 -8.92
CA ASP A 267 8.00 -33.97 -7.67
C ASP A 267 9.28 -33.16 -7.91
N LEU A 268 10.09 -33.56 -8.90
CA LEU A 268 11.28 -32.82 -9.31
C LEU A 268 10.94 -31.49 -9.98
N ARG A 269 9.89 -31.45 -10.82
CA ARG A 269 9.38 -30.21 -11.41
C ARG A 269 8.87 -29.27 -10.34
N ASP A 270 8.14 -29.77 -9.35
CA ASP A 270 7.61 -28.96 -8.27
C ASP A 270 8.73 -28.40 -7.39
N GLN A 271 9.78 -29.17 -7.11
CA GLN A 271 10.98 -28.67 -6.44
C GLN A 271 11.67 -27.55 -7.26
N VAL A 272 11.80 -27.71 -8.57
CA VAL A 272 12.40 -26.67 -9.43
C VAL A 272 11.51 -25.41 -9.49
N ARG A 273 10.19 -25.56 -9.58
CA ARG A 273 9.23 -24.45 -9.52
C ARG A 273 9.32 -23.70 -8.19
N GLN A 274 9.46 -24.43 -7.08
CA GLN A 274 9.70 -23.82 -5.76
C GLN A 274 10.99 -23.02 -5.73
N LEU A 275 12.08 -23.54 -6.32
CA LEU A 275 13.34 -22.80 -6.43
C LEU A 275 13.20 -21.52 -7.27
N ILE A 276 12.49 -21.59 -8.40
CA ILE A 276 12.19 -20.41 -9.23
C ILE A 276 11.38 -19.38 -8.45
N ASN A 277 10.36 -19.81 -7.70
CA ASN A 277 9.54 -18.89 -6.90
C ASN A 277 10.31 -18.29 -5.72
N GLN A 278 11.26 -19.04 -5.14
CA GLN A 278 12.02 -18.62 -3.96
C GLN A 278 13.21 -17.73 -4.31
N PHE A 279 13.89 -17.99 -5.43
CA PHE A 279 15.13 -17.33 -5.80
C PHE A 279 15.04 -16.49 -7.09
N GLY A 280 13.88 -16.48 -7.76
CA GLY A 280 13.70 -15.84 -9.06
C GLY A 280 14.25 -16.70 -10.20
N VAL A 281 14.07 -16.24 -11.45
CA VAL A 281 14.69 -16.86 -12.62
C VAL A 281 16.19 -16.58 -12.60
N ALA A 282 17.01 -17.59 -12.33
CA ALA A 282 18.46 -17.39 -12.34
C ALA A 282 18.97 -17.09 -13.77
N GLY A 283 19.63 -15.94 -13.95
CA GLY A 283 20.25 -15.54 -15.22
C GLY A 283 19.53 -14.44 -16.00
N VAL A 284 18.51 -13.81 -15.41
CA VAL A 284 17.94 -12.51 -15.84
C VAL A 284 18.38 -11.43 -14.87
#